data_AF-A0AAD7BZH5-F1
#
_entry.id   AF-A0AAD7BZH5-F1
#
_cell.length_a   1.000
_cell.length_b   1.000
_cell.length_c   1.000
_cell.angle_alpha   90.00
_cell.angle_beta   90.00
_cell.angle_gamma   90.00
#
_symmetry.space_group_name_H-M   'P 1'
#
loop_
_entity.id
_entity.type
_entity.pdbx_description
1 polymer ?
#
loop_
_entity_poly.entity_id
_entity_poly.type
_entity_poly.pdbx_seq_one_letter_code
_entity_poly.pdbx_strand_id
1 'polypeptide(L)'
;MSLSPTTMTDIPIAPAPWNLKGRSWIFPVSPLSAKTSFPAGWCSPFQAEALASGGEFIGGLGLIQVVSYSDSPVGPYDELIYVPGRWKYPNGSKGFRITQIYVSSKASTLNGRKNWNIPKQVANFEINTSSDGTTNISVSHTGSSTPFFQASVQPITLLSSLAIRSSTSILGSYFSLMQPPLPAGTEPEVVETTEWASLTPVLRGATSLRKATPGLSSGKVGDGLGFPAVAPWSVAFLMEDLDIEFGVPTMQKEI
;
A
#
# COMPACT_ATOMS: atom_id res chain seq x y z
N MET A 1 6.07 32.58 -11.57
CA MET A 1 4.81 32.25 -10.86
C MET A 1 5.18 31.52 -9.58
N SER A 2 4.97 32.15 -8.42
CA SER A 2 5.20 31.52 -7.12
C SER A 2 3.97 30.68 -6.79
N LEU A 3 4.17 29.37 -6.57
CA LEU A 3 3.12 28.50 -6.05
C LEU A 3 2.89 28.87 -4.59
N SER A 4 1.69 29.33 -4.25
CA SER A 4 1.27 29.55 -2.87
C SER A 4 1.34 28.22 -2.10
N PRO A 5 1.87 28.18 -0.87
CA PRO A 5 1.88 26.97 -0.06
C PRO A 5 0.42 26.57 0.24
N THR A 6 0.03 25.37 -0.18
CA THR A 6 -1.28 24.79 0.12
C THR A 6 -1.44 24.68 1.63
N THR A 7 -2.43 25.35 2.19
CA THR A 7 -2.74 25.27 3.62
C THR A 7 -3.65 24.06 3.89
N MET A 8 -3.66 23.52 5.13
CA MET A 8 -4.52 22.37 5.50
C MET A 8 -6.00 22.57 5.11
N THR A 9 -6.47 23.82 5.08
CA THR A 9 -7.86 24.18 4.75
C THR A 9 -8.26 23.86 3.31
N ASP A 10 -7.30 23.58 2.42
CA ASP A 10 -7.55 23.36 0.99
C ASP A 10 -7.64 21.87 0.62
N ILE A 11 -7.35 20.95 1.56
CA ILE A 11 -7.40 19.51 1.30
C ILE A 11 -8.80 18.97 1.64
N PRO A 12 -9.53 18.38 0.69
CA PRO A 12 -10.90 17.93 0.93
C PRO A 12 -10.93 16.80 1.96
N ILE A 13 -11.85 16.92 2.92
CA ILE A 13 -12.13 15.89 3.91
C ILE A 13 -13.17 14.91 3.34
N ALA A 14 -12.86 13.63 3.41
CA ALA A 14 -13.68 12.53 2.94
C ALA A 14 -13.68 11.42 4.01
N PRO A 15 -14.72 11.37 4.89
CA PRO A 15 -14.80 10.36 5.94
C PRO A 15 -15.01 8.94 5.38
N ALA A 16 -14.72 7.94 6.20
CA ALA A 16 -15.07 6.54 5.91
C ALA A 16 -16.61 6.35 5.88
N PRO A 17 -17.14 5.32 5.18
CA PRO A 17 -16.43 4.32 4.38
C PRO A 17 -16.12 4.81 2.96
N TRP A 18 -15.13 4.19 2.32
CA TRP A 18 -14.79 4.44 0.91
C TRP A 18 -15.10 3.22 0.04
N ASN A 19 -15.72 3.46 -1.11
CA ASN A 19 -15.75 2.51 -2.22
C ASN A 19 -14.76 2.98 -3.27
N LEU A 20 -13.88 2.09 -3.71
CA LEU A 20 -12.78 2.41 -4.60
C LEU A 20 -12.86 1.51 -5.84
N LYS A 21 -12.59 2.08 -7.02
CA LYS A 21 -12.51 1.30 -8.25
C LYS A 21 -11.21 1.55 -8.97
N GLY A 22 -10.70 0.52 -9.65
CA GLY A 22 -9.51 0.67 -10.47
C GLY A 22 -8.91 -0.65 -10.91
N ARG A 23 -7.59 -0.75 -10.83
CA ARG A 23 -6.85 -2.00 -11.04
C ARG A 23 -5.68 -2.10 -10.09
N SER A 24 -5.23 -3.32 -9.82
CA SER A 24 -4.09 -3.55 -8.92
C SER A 24 -3.11 -4.58 -9.44
N TRP A 25 -1.83 -4.31 -9.22
CA TRP A 25 -0.72 -5.25 -9.38
C TRP A 25 -0.22 -5.66 -8.00
N ILE A 26 -0.36 -6.93 -7.65
CA ILE A 26 0.05 -7.49 -6.36
C ILE A 26 1.28 -8.36 -6.58
N PHE A 27 2.37 -8.03 -5.89
CA PHE A 27 3.65 -8.70 -5.94
C PHE A 27 3.88 -9.44 -4.61
N PRO A 28 3.72 -10.77 -4.56
CA PRO A 28 4.13 -11.54 -3.40
C PRO A 28 5.63 -11.37 -3.18
N VAL A 29 6.03 -11.15 -1.93
CA VAL A 29 7.45 -11.14 -1.53
C VAL A 29 7.73 -12.32 -0.62
N SER A 30 8.99 -12.73 -0.54
CA SER A 30 9.39 -13.86 0.30
C SER A 30 8.89 -13.70 1.74
N PRO A 31 8.28 -14.74 2.34
CA PRO A 31 7.80 -14.68 3.70
C PRO A 31 8.92 -14.32 4.68
N LEU A 32 8.61 -13.43 5.61
CA LEU A 32 9.49 -13.14 6.74
C LEU A 32 9.16 -14.09 7.90
N SER A 33 10.18 -14.49 8.65
CA SER A 33 9.98 -15.20 9.92
C SER A 33 9.78 -14.22 11.06
N ALA A 34 9.16 -14.66 12.16
CA ALA A 34 9.00 -13.86 13.37
C ALA A 34 10.33 -13.35 13.98
N LYS A 35 11.46 -13.98 13.63
CA LYS A 35 12.79 -13.64 14.15
C LYS A 35 13.61 -12.78 13.18
N THR A 36 13.05 -12.42 12.04
CA THR A 36 13.76 -11.69 10.98
C THR A 36 13.65 -10.19 11.20
N SER A 37 14.75 -9.46 11.04
CA SER A 37 14.72 -7.99 10.96
C SER A 37 14.00 -7.55 9.70
N PHE A 38 13.22 -6.48 9.78
CA PHE A 38 12.60 -5.90 8.58
C PHE A 38 13.66 -5.43 7.58
N PRO A 39 13.38 -5.53 6.26
CA PRO A 39 14.30 -5.05 5.24
C PRO A 39 14.56 -3.55 5.37
N ALA A 40 15.73 -3.08 4.93
CA ALA A 40 15.95 -1.64 4.78
C ALA A 40 14.84 -1.01 3.92
N GLY A 41 14.34 0.16 4.32
CA GLY A 41 13.20 0.84 3.66
C GLY A 41 11.81 0.31 4.03
N TRP A 42 11.67 -0.55 5.05
CA TRP A 42 10.37 -1.12 5.49
C TRP A 42 9.33 -0.10 5.97
N CYS A 43 9.78 1.06 6.44
CA CYS A 43 8.96 2.21 6.80
C CYS A 43 9.78 3.51 6.71
N SER A 44 9.12 4.65 6.74
CA SER A 44 9.79 5.94 6.86
C SER A 44 10.30 6.17 8.29
N PRO A 45 11.53 6.71 8.47
CA PRO A 45 12.18 6.77 9.78
C PRO A 45 11.35 7.44 10.88
N PHE A 46 10.67 8.55 10.59
CA PHE A 46 9.88 9.29 11.59
C PHE A 46 8.65 8.52 12.10
N GLN A 47 8.24 7.44 11.43
CA GLN A 47 7.09 6.60 11.80
C GLN A 47 7.53 5.23 12.35
N ALA A 48 8.84 4.94 12.37
CA ALA A 48 9.36 3.60 12.66
C ALA A 48 8.98 3.10 14.06
N GLU A 49 9.05 3.98 15.06
CA GLU A 49 8.67 3.65 16.44
C GLU A 49 7.19 3.26 16.52
N ALA A 50 6.30 4.09 15.98
CA ALA A 50 4.87 3.84 15.94
C ALA A 50 4.55 2.51 15.22
N LEU A 51 5.13 2.31 14.03
CA LEU A 51 4.89 1.14 13.19
C LEU A 51 5.53 -0.16 13.70
N ALA A 52 6.49 -0.07 14.62
CA ALA A 52 7.06 -1.22 15.33
C ALA A 52 6.30 -1.55 16.63
N SER A 53 5.45 -0.65 17.12
CA SER A 53 4.82 -0.76 18.45
C SER A 53 3.60 -1.69 18.51
N GLY A 54 3.20 -2.05 19.74
CA GLY A 54 1.87 -2.57 20.10
C GLY A 54 1.49 -3.96 19.61
N GLY A 55 2.39 -4.70 18.96
CA GLY A 55 2.11 -6.07 18.54
C GLY A 55 3.37 -6.88 18.30
N GLU A 56 3.27 -8.19 18.43
CA GLU A 56 4.33 -9.14 18.11
C GLU A 56 4.29 -9.46 16.61
N PHE A 57 5.37 -9.19 15.88
CA PHE A 57 5.47 -9.63 14.49
C PHE A 57 5.60 -11.15 14.44
N ILE A 58 4.65 -11.81 13.76
CA ILE A 58 4.59 -13.27 13.66
C ILE A 58 4.99 -13.79 12.28
N GLY A 59 5.49 -12.91 11.40
CA GLY A 59 5.92 -13.29 10.06
C GLY A 59 4.78 -13.54 9.08
N GLY A 60 5.06 -14.34 8.06
CA GLY A 60 4.11 -14.73 7.02
C GLY A 60 4.42 -14.10 5.67
N LEU A 61 3.53 -14.36 4.69
CA LEU A 61 3.67 -13.83 3.34
C LEU A 61 3.54 -12.30 3.37
N GLY A 62 4.58 -11.62 2.93
CA GLY A 62 4.53 -10.19 2.67
C GLY A 62 4.03 -9.93 1.24
N LEU A 63 3.58 -8.71 0.99
CA LEU A 63 3.23 -8.26 -0.35
C LEU A 63 3.66 -6.82 -0.58
N ILE A 64 3.92 -6.53 -1.84
CA ILE A 64 3.86 -5.17 -2.38
C ILE A 64 2.61 -5.09 -3.24
N GLN A 65 1.90 -3.98 -3.17
CA GLN A 65 0.74 -3.73 -4.02
C GLN A 65 0.87 -2.37 -4.67
N VAL A 66 0.70 -2.32 -5.98
CA VAL A 66 0.47 -1.08 -6.72
C VAL A 66 -1.00 -1.04 -7.11
N VAL A 67 -1.64 0.10 -6.93
CA VAL A 67 -3.05 0.31 -7.31
C VAL A 67 -3.15 1.59 -8.11
N SER A 68 -3.93 1.56 -9.18
CA SER A 68 -4.33 2.76 -9.91
C SER A 68 -5.84 2.88 -9.80
N TYR A 69 -6.32 3.79 -8.96
CA TYR A 69 -7.72 4.03 -8.73
C TYR A 69 -8.28 5.00 -9.77
N SER A 70 -9.31 4.57 -10.48
CA SER A 70 -10.07 5.40 -11.41
C SER A 70 -11.21 6.16 -10.72
N ASP A 71 -11.66 5.69 -9.56
CA ASP A 71 -12.77 6.28 -8.81
C ASP A 71 -12.54 6.13 -7.30
N SER A 72 -12.68 7.24 -6.57
CA SER A 72 -12.64 7.32 -5.11
C SER A 72 -13.35 8.58 -4.62
N PRO A 73 -13.69 8.66 -3.31
CA PRO A 73 -14.25 9.88 -2.73
C PRO A 73 -13.36 11.14 -2.82
N VAL A 74 -12.08 10.99 -3.17
CA VAL A 74 -11.13 12.10 -3.34
C VAL A 74 -10.57 12.20 -4.78
N GLY A 75 -11.25 11.56 -5.73
CA GLY A 75 -10.85 11.50 -7.14
C GLY A 75 -9.82 10.40 -7.46
N PRO A 76 -9.40 10.26 -8.72
CA PRO A 76 -8.42 9.25 -9.13
C PRO A 76 -7.05 9.48 -8.49
N TYR A 77 -6.36 8.40 -8.12
CA TYR A 77 -4.98 8.44 -7.61
C TYR A 77 -4.33 7.05 -7.68
N ASP A 78 -3.01 7.02 -7.54
CA ASP A 78 -2.21 5.80 -7.53
C ASP A 78 -1.64 5.55 -6.13
N GLU A 79 -1.42 4.28 -5.79
CA GLU A 79 -0.98 3.84 -4.46
C GLU A 79 0.10 2.76 -4.60
N LEU A 80 1.18 2.87 -3.82
CA LEU A 80 2.23 1.85 -3.66
C LEU A 80 2.26 1.45 -2.18
N ILE A 81 2.06 0.18 -1.89
CA ILE A 81 1.86 -0.37 -0.54
C ILE A 81 2.92 -1.44 -0.27
N TYR A 82 3.47 -1.45 0.94
CA TYR A 82 4.21 -2.57 1.48
C TYR A 82 3.55 -3.10 2.76
N VAL A 83 3.36 -4.41 2.79
CA VAL A 83 2.86 -5.16 3.94
C VAL A 83 3.88 -6.27 4.25
N PRO A 84 4.65 -6.19 5.36
CA PRO A 84 5.71 -7.16 5.65
C PRO A 84 5.22 -8.57 6.02
N GLY A 85 4.00 -8.70 6.53
CA GLY A 85 3.48 -9.96 7.07
C GLY A 85 2.36 -9.72 8.07
N ARG A 86 2.29 -10.51 9.15
CA ARG A 86 1.22 -10.40 10.15
C ARG A 86 1.77 -10.12 11.55
N TRP A 87 0.90 -9.54 12.37
CA TRP A 87 1.13 -9.25 13.78
C TRP A 87 0.09 -9.95 14.63
N LYS A 88 0.48 -10.29 15.86
CA LYS A 88 -0.38 -10.75 16.94
C LYS A 88 -0.41 -9.69 18.04
N TYR A 89 -1.59 -9.41 18.57
CA TYR A 89 -1.80 -8.36 19.57
C TYR A 89 -2.14 -8.94 20.95
N PRO A 90 -1.99 -8.15 22.04
CA PRO A 90 -2.33 -8.56 23.41
C PRO A 90 -3.73 -9.16 23.58
N ASN A 91 -4.75 -8.60 22.94
CA ASN A 91 -6.11 -9.15 22.94
C ASN A 91 -6.28 -10.46 22.15
N GLY A 92 -5.21 -11.01 21.57
CA GLY A 92 -5.19 -12.25 20.80
C GLY A 92 -5.55 -12.10 19.33
N SER A 93 -5.97 -10.91 18.88
CA SER A 93 -6.24 -10.63 17.47
C SER A 93 -4.98 -10.74 16.61
N LYS A 94 -5.17 -11.02 15.32
CA LYS A 94 -4.09 -11.13 14.34
C LYS A 94 -4.48 -10.41 13.06
N GLY A 95 -3.58 -9.59 12.53
CA GLY A 95 -3.84 -8.84 11.31
C GLY A 95 -2.57 -8.45 10.57
N PHE A 96 -2.75 -7.94 9.37
CA PHE A 96 -1.70 -7.30 8.59
C PHE A 96 -1.50 -5.85 9.06
N ARG A 97 -0.31 -5.31 8.80
CA ARG A 97 0.05 -3.91 9.04
C ARG A 97 0.70 -3.36 7.78
N ILE A 98 0.19 -2.24 7.27
CA ILE A 98 0.85 -1.52 6.17
C ILE A 98 1.91 -0.64 6.81
N THR A 99 3.19 -0.90 6.55
CA THR A 99 4.30 -0.18 7.17
C THR A 99 4.93 0.87 6.28
N GLN A 100 4.76 0.76 4.96
CA GLN A 100 5.15 1.79 4.02
C GLN A 100 4.09 1.93 2.95
N ILE A 101 3.70 3.16 2.68
CA ILE A 101 2.74 3.45 1.62
C ILE A 101 2.93 4.85 1.08
N TYR A 102 2.87 4.95 -0.25
CA TYR A 102 2.90 6.20 -0.97
C TYR A 102 1.65 6.34 -1.85
N VAL A 103 1.19 7.57 -2.06
CA VAL A 103 0.07 7.89 -2.95
C VAL A 103 0.34 9.14 -3.78
N SER A 104 -0.30 9.27 -4.95
CA SER A 104 -0.19 10.47 -5.80
C SER A 104 -1.13 11.62 -5.38
N SER A 105 -1.85 11.52 -4.26
CA SER A 105 -2.85 12.51 -3.82
C SER A 105 -2.70 12.91 -2.35
N LYS A 106 -2.56 14.22 -2.11
CA LYS A 106 -2.60 14.82 -0.75
C LYS A 106 -3.90 14.50 -0.01
N ALA A 107 -5.03 14.53 -0.71
CA ALA A 107 -6.33 14.19 -0.13
C ALA A 107 -6.41 12.72 0.29
N SER A 108 -5.84 11.81 -0.48
CA SER A 108 -5.73 10.40 -0.10
C SER A 108 -4.84 10.22 1.12
N THR A 109 -3.73 10.97 1.22
CA THR A 109 -2.83 10.96 2.39
C THR A 109 -3.56 11.40 3.66
N LEU A 110 -4.16 12.59 3.65
CA LEU A 110 -4.85 13.17 4.81
C LEU A 110 -5.94 12.24 5.33
N ASN A 111 -6.86 11.84 4.45
CA ASN A 111 -8.01 11.05 4.86
C ASN A 111 -7.62 9.61 5.18
N GLY A 112 -6.64 9.03 4.49
CA GLY A 112 -6.13 7.69 4.77
C GLY A 112 -5.52 7.56 6.17
N ARG A 113 -4.76 8.57 6.59
CA ARG A 113 -4.22 8.66 7.96
C ARG A 113 -5.35 8.87 8.96
N LYS A 114 -6.18 9.90 8.75
CA LYS A 114 -7.25 10.29 9.68
C LYS A 114 -8.28 9.20 9.91
N ASN A 115 -8.69 8.49 8.86
CA ASN A 115 -9.75 7.49 8.94
C ASN A 115 -9.23 6.12 9.36
N TRP A 116 -7.99 5.73 9.05
CA TRP A 116 -7.57 4.32 9.23
C TRP A 116 -6.13 4.13 9.72
N ASN A 117 -5.46 5.20 10.14
CA ASN A 117 -4.04 5.19 10.51
C ASN A 117 -3.13 4.55 9.45
N ILE A 118 -3.45 4.69 8.17
CA ILE A 118 -2.59 4.17 7.12
C ILE A 118 -1.46 5.18 6.92
N PRO A 119 -0.17 4.79 6.98
CA PRO A 119 0.97 5.73 7.03
C PRO A 119 1.32 6.35 5.66
N LYS A 120 0.30 6.82 4.94
CA LYS A 120 0.40 7.41 3.61
C LYS A 120 1.32 8.63 3.62
N GLN A 121 2.06 8.76 2.54
CA GLN A 121 2.90 9.89 2.18
C GLN A 121 2.75 10.16 0.68
N VAL A 122 2.99 11.39 0.25
CA VAL A 122 2.86 11.75 -1.17
C VAL A 122 4.11 11.37 -1.94
N ALA A 123 3.93 10.83 -3.14
CA ALA A 123 4.99 10.53 -4.09
C ALA A 123 4.50 10.75 -5.53
N ASN A 124 5.43 10.77 -6.48
CA ASN A 124 5.14 10.82 -7.91
C ASN A 124 5.09 9.40 -8.46
N PHE A 125 4.14 9.14 -9.37
CA PHE A 125 3.91 7.84 -9.99
C PHE A 125 3.98 7.97 -11.50
N GLU A 126 4.64 7.02 -12.16
CA GLU A 126 4.52 6.83 -13.61
C GLU A 126 4.17 5.37 -13.89
N ILE A 127 2.95 5.15 -14.39
CA ILE A 127 2.44 3.82 -14.73
C ILE A 127 2.09 3.81 -16.21
N ASN A 128 2.91 3.14 -17.02
CA ASN A 128 2.78 3.12 -18.47
C ASN A 128 2.53 1.70 -18.95
N THR A 129 1.40 1.48 -19.62
CA THR A 129 1.07 0.19 -20.26
C THR A 129 1.26 0.29 -21.76
N SER A 130 2.17 -0.52 -22.29
CA SER A 130 2.45 -0.65 -23.72
C SER A 130 1.38 -1.49 -24.43
N SER A 131 1.34 -1.43 -25.77
CA SER A 131 0.39 -2.17 -26.60
C SER A 131 0.52 -3.69 -26.51
N ASP A 132 1.68 -4.20 -26.11
CA ASP A 132 1.94 -5.61 -25.83
C ASP A 132 1.40 -6.08 -24.46
N GLY A 133 0.79 -5.19 -23.69
CA GLY A 133 0.28 -5.44 -22.35
C GLY A 133 1.33 -5.33 -21.24
N THR A 134 2.58 -4.98 -21.57
CA THR A 134 3.63 -4.73 -20.57
C THR A 134 3.34 -3.43 -19.82
N THR A 135 3.25 -3.49 -18.50
CA THR A 135 3.14 -2.31 -17.63
C THR A 135 4.47 -2.03 -16.95
N ASN A 136 5.02 -0.83 -17.13
CA ASN A 136 6.17 -0.34 -16.39
C ASN A 136 5.72 0.65 -15.32
N ILE A 137 6.21 0.47 -14.10
CA ILE A 137 5.82 1.25 -12.92
C ILE A 137 7.08 1.86 -12.31
N SER A 138 7.08 3.17 -12.10
CA SER A 138 8.10 3.89 -11.34
C SER A 138 7.44 4.77 -10.27
N VAL A 139 8.09 4.90 -9.12
CA VAL A 139 7.68 5.83 -8.05
C VAL A 139 8.89 6.57 -7.52
N SER A 140 8.79 7.89 -7.40
CA SER A 140 9.84 8.78 -6.91
C SER A 140 9.32 9.76 -5.85
N HIS A 141 10.22 10.28 -5.02
CA HIS A 141 9.87 11.35 -4.10
C HIS A 141 9.44 12.61 -4.85
N THR A 142 8.57 13.41 -4.24
CA THR A 142 8.21 14.74 -4.76
C THR A 142 9.46 15.59 -4.97
N GLY A 143 9.62 16.16 -6.17
CA GLY A 143 10.80 16.94 -6.54
C GLY A 143 12.02 16.11 -7.01
N SER A 144 11.92 14.77 -7.05
CA SER A 144 12.95 13.88 -7.59
C SER A 144 12.47 13.17 -8.85
N SER A 145 13.36 12.99 -9.82
CA SER A 145 13.16 12.11 -10.99
C SER A 145 13.77 10.72 -10.79
N THR A 146 14.58 10.52 -9.74
CA THR A 146 15.17 9.21 -9.44
C THR A 146 14.13 8.35 -8.72
N PRO A 147 13.71 7.20 -9.30
CA PRO A 147 12.74 6.33 -8.66
C PRO A 147 13.37 5.57 -7.48
N PHE A 148 12.65 5.54 -6.35
CA PHE A 148 12.97 4.64 -5.23
C PHE A 148 12.30 3.28 -5.39
N PHE A 149 11.28 3.18 -6.25
CA PHE A 149 10.62 1.93 -6.62
C PHE A 149 10.51 1.80 -8.14
N GLN A 150 10.82 0.62 -8.66
CA GLN A 150 10.62 0.30 -10.08
C GLN A 150 10.30 -1.18 -10.30
N ALA A 151 9.30 -1.46 -11.12
CA ALA A 151 8.92 -2.82 -11.52
C ALA A 151 8.28 -2.84 -12.92
N SER A 152 8.36 -3.99 -13.58
CA SER A 152 7.66 -4.27 -14.84
C SER A 152 6.79 -5.51 -14.68
N VAL A 153 5.56 -5.43 -15.21
CA VAL A 153 4.58 -6.51 -15.19
C VAL A 153 4.19 -6.86 -16.63
N GLN A 154 4.35 -8.13 -17.00
CA GLN A 154 4.18 -8.59 -18.38
C GLN A 154 3.17 -9.73 -18.46
N PRO A 155 2.40 -9.84 -19.55
CA PRO A 155 1.63 -11.05 -19.82
C PRO A 155 2.54 -12.29 -19.87
N ILE A 156 2.08 -13.39 -19.28
CA ILE A 156 2.62 -14.73 -19.46
C ILE A 156 1.80 -15.41 -20.55
N THR A 157 2.46 -15.81 -21.63
CA THR A 157 1.83 -16.52 -22.76
C THR A 157 1.00 -17.69 -22.26
N LEU A 158 -0.24 -17.81 -22.76
CA LEU A 158 -1.26 -18.82 -22.41
C LEU A 158 -1.85 -18.75 -20.98
N LEU A 159 -1.14 -18.22 -19.97
CA LEU A 159 -1.66 -18.15 -18.60
C LEU A 159 -2.40 -16.84 -18.30
N SER A 160 -2.01 -15.75 -18.98
CA SER A 160 -2.55 -14.42 -18.71
C SER A 160 -3.96 -14.16 -19.22
N SER A 161 -4.50 -15.02 -20.09
CA SER A 161 -5.89 -14.98 -20.56
C SER A 161 -6.89 -15.59 -19.58
N LEU A 162 -6.41 -16.35 -18.58
CA LEU A 162 -7.24 -16.98 -17.57
C LEU A 162 -7.43 -16.01 -16.40
N ALA A 163 -8.49 -15.20 -16.47
CA ALA A 163 -8.90 -14.32 -15.36
C ALA A 163 -9.96 -15.01 -14.49
N ILE A 164 -9.71 -15.09 -13.19
CA ILE A 164 -10.61 -15.69 -12.21
C ILE A 164 -11.21 -14.58 -11.36
N ARG A 165 -12.54 -14.56 -11.22
CA ARG A 165 -13.20 -13.65 -10.29
C ARG A 165 -12.84 -14.06 -8.86
N SER A 166 -12.22 -13.16 -8.12
CA SER A 166 -11.79 -13.39 -6.75
C SER A 166 -12.42 -12.37 -5.81
N SER A 167 -12.57 -12.76 -4.54
CA SER A 167 -12.96 -11.85 -3.47
C SER A 167 -12.25 -12.21 -2.19
N THR A 168 -11.77 -11.21 -1.44
CA THR A 168 -11.13 -11.42 -0.14
C THR A 168 -12.14 -11.74 0.98
N SER A 169 -13.45 -11.50 0.76
CA SER A 169 -14.49 -11.77 1.75
C SER A 169 -14.54 -13.25 2.17
N ILE A 170 -14.13 -14.17 1.28
CA ILE A 170 -14.06 -15.61 1.55
C ILE A 170 -13.05 -15.96 2.67
N LEU A 171 -12.04 -15.11 2.88
CA LEU A 171 -11.03 -15.29 3.94
C LEU A 171 -11.31 -14.40 5.17
N GLY A 172 -12.39 -13.62 5.16
CA GLY A 172 -12.87 -12.82 6.29
C GLY A 172 -11.76 -12.04 7.01
N SER A 173 -11.68 -12.21 8.33
CA SER A 173 -10.72 -11.51 9.20
C SER A 173 -9.26 -11.91 8.98
N TYR A 174 -8.96 -12.86 8.10
CA TYR A 174 -7.57 -13.15 7.73
C TYR A 174 -6.87 -11.91 7.17
N PHE A 175 -7.60 -11.08 6.42
CA PHE A 175 -7.12 -9.84 5.81
C PHE A 175 -7.39 -8.58 6.65
N SER A 176 -7.72 -8.72 7.94
CA SER A 176 -7.86 -7.56 8.81
C SER A 176 -6.57 -6.75 8.85
N LEU A 177 -6.71 -5.43 8.73
CA LEU A 177 -5.66 -4.45 8.94
C LEU A 177 -5.72 -3.94 10.38
N MET A 178 -4.56 -3.86 11.00
CA MET A 178 -4.37 -3.40 12.39
C MET A 178 -3.29 -2.32 12.37
N GLN A 179 -3.67 -1.06 12.53
CA GLN A 179 -2.79 0.09 12.35
C GLN A 179 -2.62 0.91 13.64
N PRO A 180 -1.37 1.08 14.11
CA PRO A 180 -1.09 1.89 15.30
C PRO A 180 -1.41 3.36 15.06
N PRO A 181 -1.62 4.15 16.13
CA PRO A 181 -1.60 5.61 16.04
C PRO A 181 -0.31 6.09 15.35
N LEU A 182 -0.40 7.17 14.58
CA LEU A 182 0.71 7.68 13.78
C LEU A 182 1.17 9.06 14.27
N PRO A 183 2.48 9.37 14.20
CA PRO A 183 2.97 10.72 14.45
C PRO A 183 2.62 11.66 13.28
N ALA A 184 2.60 12.97 13.55
CA ALA A 184 2.54 13.99 12.51
C ALA A 184 3.85 14.04 11.71
N GLY A 185 3.74 14.39 10.43
CA GLY A 185 4.86 14.76 9.56
C GLY A 185 4.97 16.28 9.39
N THR A 186 5.88 16.71 8.51
CA THR A 186 6.07 18.13 8.19
C THR A 186 5.00 18.70 7.27
N GLU A 187 4.45 17.86 6.39
CA GLU A 187 3.43 18.26 5.42
C GLU A 187 2.03 18.26 6.04
N PRO A 188 1.14 19.20 5.63
CA PRO A 188 -0.18 19.36 6.23
C PRO A 188 -1.09 18.13 6.09
N GLU A 189 -0.92 17.32 5.04
CA GLU A 189 -1.64 16.05 4.87
C GLU A 189 -1.16 14.92 5.79
N VAL A 190 0.03 15.04 6.39
CA VAL A 190 0.63 13.98 7.23
C VAL A 190 0.25 14.22 8.69
N VAL A 191 -1.03 14.05 9.00
CA VAL A 191 -1.59 14.30 10.34
C VAL A 191 -1.21 13.21 11.35
N GLU A 192 -1.20 13.59 12.63
CA GLU A 192 -1.13 12.65 13.76
C GLU A 192 -2.47 11.97 14.02
N THR A 193 -2.42 10.80 14.66
CA THR A 193 -3.57 10.10 15.21
C THR A 193 -3.23 9.53 16.58
N THR A 194 -4.24 9.25 17.40
CA THR A 194 -4.06 8.94 18.83
C THR A 194 -4.65 7.60 19.28
N GLU A 195 -5.50 6.99 18.45
CA GLU A 195 -6.15 5.71 18.72
C GLU A 195 -5.76 4.71 17.66
N TRP A 196 -5.72 3.42 18.00
CA TRP A 196 -5.56 2.33 17.05
C TRP A 196 -6.75 2.24 16.10
N ALA A 197 -6.47 1.89 14.85
CA ALA A 197 -7.49 1.67 13.84
C ALA A 197 -7.46 0.22 13.36
N SER A 198 -8.64 -0.36 13.24
CA SER A 198 -8.82 -1.72 12.74
C SER A 198 -9.95 -1.82 11.73
N LEU A 199 -9.76 -2.56 10.66
CA LEU A 199 -10.82 -2.87 9.70
C LEU A 199 -10.50 -4.14 8.91
N THR A 200 -11.49 -4.65 8.18
CA THR A 200 -11.28 -5.73 7.20
C THR A 200 -11.76 -5.24 5.83
N PRO A 201 -10.85 -4.85 4.92
CA PRO A 201 -11.24 -4.42 3.59
C PRO A 201 -11.71 -5.61 2.74
N VAL A 202 -12.69 -5.36 1.86
CA VAL A 202 -13.15 -6.36 0.89
C VAL A 202 -12.72 -5.92 -0.50
N LEU A 203 -11.89 -6.74 -1.14
CA LEU A 203 -11.45 -6.54 -2.52
C LEU A 203 -12.17 -7.56 -3.40
N ARG A 204 -12.60 -7.12 -4.57
CA ARG A 204 -13.20 -7.96 -5.62
C ARG A 204 -12.64 -7.55 -6.97
N GLY A 205 -12.52 -8.52 -7.88
CA GLY A 205 -12.12 -8.22 -9.25
C GLY A 205 -11.80 -9.49 -10.05
N ALA A 206 -11.37 -9.29 -11.30
CA ALA A 206 -10.90 -10.35 -12.17
C ALA A 206 -9.37 -10.47 -12.06
N THR A 207 -8.88 -11.54 -11.44
CA THR A 207 -7.46 -11.75 -11.17
C THR A 207 -6.82 -12.65 -12.20
N SER A 208 -5.69 -12.24 -12.75
CA SER A 208 -4.87 -13.01 -13.69
C SER A 208 -3.41 -13.02 -13.28
N LEU A 209 -2.68 -14.07 -13.65
CA LEU A 209 -1.25 -14.16 -13.40
C LEU A 209 -0.48 -13.35 -14.45
N ARG A 210 0.58 -12.69 -14.00
CA ARG A 210 1.53 -11.92 -14.79
C ARG A 210 2.95 -12.23 -14.37
N LYS A 211 3.91 -12.03 -15.26
CA LYS A 211 5.34 -12.08 -14.93
C LYS A 211 5.72 -10.76 -14.28
N ALA A 212 6.46 -10.81 -13.19
CA ALA A 212 7.00 -9.64 -12.52
C ALA A 212 8.52 -9.59 -12.68
N THR A 213 9.04 -8.41 -13.04
CA THR A 213 10.48 -8.15 -13.17
C THR A 213 10.84 -6.93 -12.34
N PRO A 214 11.81 -7.04 -11.41
CA PRO A 214 12.34 -5.88 -10.69
C PRO A 214 13.01 -4.89 -11.65
N GLY A 215 12.83 -3.58 -11.43
CA GLY A 215 13.37 -2.54 -12.31
C GLY A 215 14.71 -1.96 -11.86
N LEU A 216 15.05 -2.02 -10.57
CA LEU A 216 16.30 -1.44 -10.07
C LEU A 216 17.50 -2.34 -10.34
N SER A 217 18.67 -1.72 -10.51
CA SER A 217 19.95 -2.39 -10.87
C SER A 217 20.39 -3.50 -9.91
N SER A 218 19.85 -3.52 -8.69
CA SER A 218 20.11 -4.52 -7.66
C SER A 218 19.28 -5.80 -7.79
N GLY A 219 18.40 -5.91 -8.80
CA GLY A 219 17.44 -7.02 -8.93
C GLY A 219 16.32 -6.96 -7.88
N LYS A 220 16.10 -5.79 -7.28
CA LYS A 220 15.08 -5.50 -6.28
C LYS A 220 14.11 -4.45 -6.80
N VAL A 221 12.95 -4.37 -6.19
CA VAL A 221 11.95 -3.36 -6.59
C VAL A 221 12.09 -2.06 -5.83
N GLY A 222 12.70 -2.06 -4.64
CA GLY A 222 12.96 -0.86 -3.85
C GLY A 222 14.46 -0.62 -3.61
N ASP A 223 14.82 0.63 -3.33
CA ASP A 223 16.19 1.10 -3.10
C ASP A 223 16.72 0.85 -1.68
N GLY A 224 15.85 0.52 -0.74
CA GLY A 224 16.17 0.31 0.68
C GLY A 224 16.24 1.60 1.50
N LEU A 225 15.93 2.74 0.89
CA LEU A 225 15.89 4.06 1.51
C LEU A 225 14.46 4.61 1.49
N GLY A 226 13.90 4.81 0.30
CA GLY A 226 12.52 5.25 0.10
C GLY A 226 11.51 4.10 0.18
N PHE A 227 11.90 2.89 -0.23
CA PHE A 227 11.03 1.71 -0.22
C PHE A 227 11.81 0.40 0.00
N PRO A 228 11.19 -0.70 0.47
CA PRO A 228 11.92 -1.90 0.85
C PRO A 228 12.77 -2.48 -0.27
N ALA A 229 14.04 -2.73 0.03
CA ALA A 229 14.97 -3.41 -0.87
C ALA A 229 14.72 -4.94 -0.91
N VAL A 230 13.57 -5.33 -1.46
CA VAL A 230 13.11 -6.73 -1.57
C VAL A 230 13.02 -7.18 -3.03
N ALA A 231 13.23 -8.48 -3.26
CA ALA A 231 12.94 -9.13 -4.52
C ALA A 231 11.54 -9.79 -4.43
N PRO A 232 10.56 -9.38 -5.25
CA PRO A 232 9.30 -10.10 -5.36
C PRO A 232 9.55 -11.46 -6.02
N TRP A 233 8.56 -12.34 -5.92
CA TRP A 233 8.51 -13.50 -6.80
C TRP A 233 8.50 -13.05 -8.27
N SER A 234 8.94 -13.90 -9.19
CA SER A 234 8.89 -13.60 -10.64
C SER A 234 7.46 -13.58 -11.22
N VAL A 235 6.45 -13.59 -10.35
CA VAL A 235 5.03 -13.52 -10.68
C VAL A 235 4.36 -12.37 -9.91
N ALA A 236 3.38 -11.75 -10.56
CA ALA A 236 2.44 -10.83 -9.94
C ALA A 236 1.01 -11.24 -10.30
N PHE A 237 0.06 -10.76 -9.49
CA PHE A 237 -1.35 -10.86 -9.80
C PHE A 237 -1.84 -9.50 -10.29
N LEU A 238 -2.41 -9.46 -11.49
CA LEU A 238 -3.16 -8.31 -11.96
C LEU A 238 -4.64 -8.55 -11.66
N MET A 239 -5.22 -7.67 -10.85
CA MET A 239 -6.66 -7.60 -10.61
C MET A 239 -7.24 -6.44 -11.40
N GLU A 240 -7.94 -6.77 -12.48
CA GLU A 240 -8.77 -5.83 -13.25
C GLU A 240 -10.18 -5.76 -12.65
N ASP A 241 -10.93 -4.73 -13.03
CA ASP A 241 -12.26 -4.42 -12.47
C ASP A 241 -12.24 -4.43 -10.93
N LEU A 242 -11.17 -3.89 -10.35
CA LEU A 242 -10.98 -3.85 -8.91
C LEU A 242 -12.09 -3.00 -8.31
N ASP A 243 -12.75 -3.57 -7.30
CA ASP A 243 -13.73 -2.92 -6.45
C ASP A 243 -13.30 -3.19 -5.00
N ILE A 244 -13.04 -2.13 -4.24
CA ILE A 244 -12.64 -2.21 -2.83
C ILE A 244 -13.68 -1.50 -1.97
N GLU A 245 -14.22 -2.24 -1.01
CA GLU A 245 -14.95 -1.67 0.13
C GLU A 245 -13.96 -1.47 1.28
N PHE A 246 -13.75 -0.21 1.65
CA PHE A 246 -12.90 0.21 2.75
C PHE A 246 -13.79 0.80 3.86
N GLY A 247 -14.22 -0.08 4.76
CA GLY A 247 -15.25 0.22 5.76
C GLY A 247 -14.85 1.24 6.82
N VAL A 248 -15.81 1.62 7.67
CA VAL A 248 -15.54 2.42 8.87
C VAL A 248 -14.64 1.61 9.82
N PRO A 249 -13.52 2.18 10.32
CA PRO A 249 -12.67 1.46 11.26
C PRO A 249 -13.37 1.23 12.60
N THR A 250 -12.89 0.25 13.36
CA THR A 250 -13.04 0.29 14.82
C THR A 250 -11.84 1.01 15.41
N MET A 251 -12.10 2.11 16.14
CA MET A 251 -11.10 2.92 16.83
C MET A 251 -11.00 2.49 18.30
N GLN A 252 -9.78 2.31 18.82
CA GLN A 252 -9.54 1.84 20.18
C GLN A 252 -8.30 2.49 20.77
N LYS A 253 -8.30 2.82 22.07
CA LYS A 253 -7.11 3.37 22.73
C LYS A 253 -5.96 2.36 22.81
N GLU A 254 -6.29 1.08 22.94
CA GLU A 254 -5.34 -0.03 23.10
C GLU A 254 -5.89 -1.29 22.38
N ILE A 255 -5.00 -2.19 21.95
CA ILE A 255 -5.30 -3.50 21.33
C ILE A 255 -4.56 -4.60 22.10
#